data_AF-A0A370PQ11-F1
#
_entry.id   AF-A0A370PQ11-F1
#
_cell.length_a   1.000
_cell.length_b   1.000
_cell.length_c   1.000
_cell.angle_alpha   90.00
_cell.angle_beta   90.00
_cell.angle_gamma   90.00
#
_symmetry.space_group_name_H-M   'P 1'
#
loop_
_entity.id
_entity.type
_entity.pdbx_description
1 polymer ?
#
loop_
_entity_poly.entity_id
_entity_poly.type
_entity_poly.pdbx_seq_one_letter_code
_entity_poly.pdbx_strand_id
1 'polypeptide(L)'
;MIALASSGRACSAACSSLHTVVRDGFLASVSAPKSSGLRYPLVSSLASTSRSPRFSRRAFHSTSPLDSATSRISYRVAASSSGKGRRFHPAKNTYNFTPDLHEAIGVATDTENKALRRKRRPDSGEDAFFVSRVGSKDSGAVAFAVADGVGGWAESRVDPADFSHALCGYMAQSAISWQSPVEELRAKNLLQTGYDQVVADETIRAGGSTASVGVAYPDGRIELANLGDSGSVLLRLAAVHHYTVPQTHGFNTPYQLSIIPPRMRAQASIFGGAFLEDFPRDAAVTNLHMQHGDVLILATDGVFDNLNNQDMLKLVTSRMVLTGAWTADPDAGIRPSEDLKQLTSPEGLSSLLPTPPSSPSSDPESPKSSSPSTRQQTYTLQSLIAATIAGEAKLASMDMRRDGPFAKEAQRYYPGDWYRGGKVDDISVIAVVAVDEGYSG
;
A
#
# COMPACT_ATOMS: atom_id res chain seq x y z
N MET A 1 -65.22 14.15 1.52
CA MET A 1 -64.79 13.85 0.14
C MET A 1 -63.39 14.41 -0.06
N ILE A 2 -62.41 13.53 -0.34
CA ILE A 2 -61.15 13.75 -1.11
C ILE A 2 -60.14 14.76 -0.52
N ALA A 3 -58.81 14.57 -0.45
CA ALA A 3 -57.88 13.44 -0.45
C ALA A 3 -56.49 14.00 -0.02
N LEU A 4 -55.62 13.13 0.49
CA LEU A 4 -54.23 13.37 0.92
C LEU A 4 -53.26 13.62 -0.26
N ALA A 5 -52.17 14.38 0.00
CA ALA A 5 -50.86 14.17 -0.64
C ALA A 5 -49.73 14.60 0.32
N SER A 6 -48.77 13.68 0.54
CA SER A 6 -47.66 13.77 1.50
C SER A 6 -46.44 14.50 0.94
N SER A 7 -45.75 15.27 1.79
CA SER A 7 -44.39 15.75 1.54
C SER A 7 -43.37 14.65 1.84
N GLY A 8 -42.51 14.37 0.85
CA GLY A 8 -41.39 13.44 0.96
C GLY A 8 -40.26 14.01 1.82
N ARG A 9 -39.73 13.16 2.71
CA ARG A 9 -38.61 13.42 3.61
C ARG A 9 -37.30 13.56 2.84
N ALA A 10 -36.57 14.63 3.10
CA ALA A 10 -35.15 14.74 2.81
C ALA A 10 -34.36 13.83 3.76
N CYS A 11 -33.43 13.05 3.21
CA CYS A 11 -32.52 12.20 3.97
C CYS A 11 -31.57 13.04 4.81
N SER A 12 -31.55 12.76 6.11
CA SER A 12 -30.73 13.42 7.13
C SER A 12 -29.29 12.93 7.11
N ALA A 13 -28.37 13.88 7.22
CA ALA A 13 -27.00 13.68 7.70
C ALA A 13 -27.02 13.18 9.15
N ALA A 14 -26.30 12.09 9.42
CA ALA A 14 -25.87 11.72 10.77
C ALA A 14 -24.77 10.65 10.64
N CYS A 15 -23.53 11.04 10.94
CA CYS A 15 -22.56 10.34 11.80
C CYS A 15 -21.22 11.09 11.79
N SER A 16 -21.27 12.39 12.11
CA SER A 16 -20.13 13.15 12.63
C SER A 16 -20.53 13.61 14.03
N SER A 17 -20.36 12.75 15.02
CA SER A 17 -20.47 13.13 16.44
C SER A 17 -19.22 12.66 17.16
N LEU A 18 -18.22 13.54 17.18
CA LEU A 18 -17.12 13.51 18.12
C LEU A 18 -17.72 13.59 19.53
N HIS A 19 -17.77 12.47 20.24
CA HIS A 19 -17.99 12.47 21.67
C HIS A 19 -16.67 12.72 22.39
N THR A 20 -16.57 13.90 22.97
CA THR A 20 -15.55 14.33 23.93
C THR A 20 -15.50 13.35 25.11
N VAL A 21 -14.41 12.60 25.26
CA VAL A 21 -14.15 11.84 26.48
C VAL A 21 -13.54 12.79 27.51
N VAL A 22 -14.38 13.28 28.41
CA VAL A 22 -13.95 13.95 29.65
C VAL A 22 -13.44 12.87 30.60
N ARG A 23 -12.15 12.96 30.98
CA ARG A 23 -11.57 12.17 32.07
C ARG A 23 -11.94 12.82 33.40
N ASP A 24 -12.93 12.28 34.09
CA ASP A 24 -13.13 12.55 35.51
C ASP A 24 -12.20 11.68 36.34
N GLY A 25 -11.31 12.35 37.08
CA GLY A 25 -10.49 11.76 38.11
C GLY A 25 -11.31 11.56 39.38
N PHE A 26 -11.41 10.32 39.85
CA PHE A 26 -11.81 10.02 41.22
C PHE A 26 -10.69 9.29 41.95
N LEU A 27 -10.26 9.91 43.04
CA LEU A 27 -9.33 9.40 44.03
C LEU A 27 -9.95 8.22 44.78
N ALA A 28 -9.25 7.10 44.84
CA ALA A 28 -9.47 6.07 45.85
C ALA A 28 -8.13 5.52 46.33
N SER A 29 -7.77 5.95 47.53
CA SER A 29 -6.68 5.47 48.36
C SER A 29 -6.92 4.03 48.82
N VAL A 30 -5.97 3.12 48.59
CA VAL A 30 -5.85 1.91 49.41
C VAL A 30 -4.37 1.59 49.70
N SER A 31 -4.10 1.64 50.99
CA SER A 31 -2.96 1.27 51.82
C SER A 31 -2.06 0.11 51.35
N ALA A 32 -0.74 0.34 51.48
CA ALA A 32 0.30 -0.68 51.53
C ALA A 32 0.38 -1.36 52.91
N PRO A 33 1.04 -2.54 52.99
CA PRO A 33 1.86 -2.85 54.15
C PRO A 33 3.32 -3.19 53.81
N LYS A 34 4.13 -3.04 54.85
CA LYS A 34 5.59 -2.90 54.88
C LYS A 34 6.38 -4.22 54.84
N SER A 35 7.63 -4.01 54.47
CA SER A 35 8.85 -4.82 54.50
C SER A 35 9.14 -5.72 55.72
N SER A 36 9.88 -6.79 55.44
CA SER A 36 11.02 -7.33 56.23
C SER A 36 11.94 -8.07 55.24
N GLY A 37 13.24 -7.85 55.09
CA GLY A 37 14.25 -7.25 55.95
C GLY A 37 15.15 -8.33 56.53
N LEU A 38 16.16 -8.83 55.78
CA LEU A 38 17.32 -9.53 56.34
C LEU A 38 18.60 -9.23 55.54
N ARG A 39 19.68 -9.06 56.29
CA ARG A 39 20.97 -8.42 55.97
C ARG A 39 22.11 -9.45 56.01
N TYR A 40 23.02 -9.35 55.03
CA TYR A 40 24.49 -9.55 55.07
C TYR A 40 25.09 -10.92 55.50
N PRO A 41 26.36 -11.28 55.16
CA PRO A 41 27.49 -10.38 54.81
C PRO A 41 28.39 -10.75 53.62
N LEU A 42 29.21 -9.76 53.25
CA LEU A 42 30.45 -9.86 52.49
C LEU A 42 31.53 -10.62 53.28
N VAL A 43 32.32 -11.45 52.59
CA VAL A 43 33.64 -11.92 53.04
C VAL A 43 34.65 -11.79 51.90
N SER A 44 35.85 -11.39 52.33
CA SER A 44 37.06 -11.01 51.60
C SER A 44 37.72 -12.13 50.76
N SER A 45 38.49 -11.65 49.78
CA SER A 45 39.60 -12.25 49.02
C SER A 45 40.41 -13.37 49.67
N LEU A 46 40.88 -14.30 48.83
CA LEU A 46 42.21 -14.92 48.88
C LEU A 46 42.61 -15.47 47.50
N ALA A 47 43.91 -15.45 47.23
CA ALA A 47 44.53 -15.67 45.93
C ALA A 47 44.93 -17.13 45.66
N SER A 48 45.12 -17.40 44.36
CA SER A 48 46.18 -18.21 43.75
C SER A 48 45.89 -19.63 43.22
N THR A 49 46.46 -19.84 42.04
CA THR A 49 46.95 -21.08 41.39
C THR A 49 45.99 -21.95 40.56
N SER A 50 46.01 -21.64 39.27
CA SER A 50 46.28 -22.54 38.13
C SER A 50 45.84 -24.01 38.22
N ARG A 51 44.82 -24.37 37.44
CA ARG A 51 44.84 -25.59 36.62
C ARG A 51 43.83 -25.51 35.49
N SER A 52 44.34 -25.60 34.27
CA SER A 52 43.59 -25.59 33.02
C SER A 52 42.80 -26.89 32.79
N PRO A 53 41.62 -26.79 32.15
CA PRO A 53 41.18 -27.83 31.24
C PRO A 53 41.08 -27.30 29.81
N ARG A 54 41.50 -28.16 28.90
CA ARG A 54 41.62 -27.98 27.46
C ARG A 54 40.24 -27.68 26.85
N PHE A 55 40.04 -26.46 26.34
CA PHE A 55 38.98 -26.21 25.37
C PHE A 55 39.53 -26.51 23.97
N SER A 56 38.95 -27.55 23.37
CA SER A 56 39.09 -27.85 21.95
C SER A 56 38.66 -26.63 21.15
N ARG A 57 39.63 -25.90 20.58
CA ARG A 57 39.38 -24.91 19.54
C ARG A 57 38.94 -25.68 18.30
N ARG A 58 37.63 -25.85 18.11
CA ARG A 58 37.10 -26.04 16.76
C ARG A 58 37.40 -24.75 16.01
N ALA A 59 38.41 -24.82 15.15
CA ALA A 59 38.59 -23.84 14.10
C ALA A 59 37.29 -23.83 13.29
N PHE A 60 36.57 -22.72 13.32
CA PHE A 60 35.56 -22.47 12.31
C PHE A 60 36.33 -22.35 11.00
N HIS A 61 36.26 -23.41 10.20
CA HIS A 61 36.75 -23.40 8.84
C HIS A 61 36.02 -22.27 8.12
N SER A 62 36.79 -21.26 7.67
CA SER A 62 36.33 -20.35 6.64
C SER A 62 36.02 -21.21 5.41
N THR A 63 34.75 -21.43 5.13
CA THR A 63 34.35 -21.88 3.81
C THR A 63 34.78 -20.78 2.84
N SER A 64 35.59 -21.18 1.86
CA SER A 64 35.98 -20.39 0.71
C SER A 64 34.77 -19.69 0.08
N PRO A 65 34.92 -18.49 -0.52
CA PRO A 65 33.82 -17.83 -1.19
C PRO A 65 33.42 -18.71 -2.38
N LEU A 66 32.26 -19.35 -2.28
CA LEU A 66 31.62 -19.94 -3.43
C LEU A 66 31.12 -18.76 -4.26
N ASP A 67 31.57 -18.70 -5.51
CA ASP A 67 31.20 -17.77 -6.56
C ASP A 67 29.72 -17.96 -6.95
N SER A 68 28.82 -17.78 -5.98
CA SER A 68 27.38 -17.79 -6.18
C SER A 68 27.03 -16.40 -6.67
N ALA A 69 26.88 -16.23 -7.99
CA ALA A 69 26.20 -15.08 -8.56
C ALA A 69 24.96 -14.78 -7.71
N THR A 70 24.96 -13.66 -6.99
CA THR A 70 23.80 -13.26 -6.18
C THR A 70 22.62 -13.17 -7.13
N SER A 71 21.59 -13.99 -6.89
CA SER A 71 20.34 -13.98 -7.65
C SER A 71 19.84 -12.53 -7.77
N ARG A 72 19.71 -12.06 -9.01
CA ARG A 72 19.23 -10.71 -9.30
C ARG A 72 17.72 -10.78 -9.42
N ILE A 73 17.02 -10.26 -8.43
CA ILE A 73 15.57 -10.15 -8.45
C ILE A 73 15.19 -8.88 -9.21
N SER A 74 14.27 -9.04 -10.16
CA SER A 74 13.61 -7.91 -10.81
C SER A 74 12.14 -7.87 -10.43
N TYR A 75 11.59 -6.66 -10.37
CA TYR A 75 10.23 -6.43 -9.90
C TYR A 75 9.33 -6.03 -11.06
N ARG A 76 8.25 -6.78 -11.25
CA ARG A 76 7.24 -6.54 -12.27
C ARG A 76 6.04 -5.92 -11.57
N VAL A 77 5.83 -4.63 -11.81
CA VAL A 77 4.90 -3.82 -11.02
C VAL A 77 3.77 -3.27 -11.88
N ALA A 78 2.55 -3.36 -11.37
CA ALA A 78 1.40 -2.65 -11.93
C ALA A 78 0.54 -2.08 -10.82
N ALA A 79 -0.16 -1.00 -11.13
CA ALA A 79 -1.12 -0.38 -10.24
C ALA A 79 -2.52 -0.41 -10.84
N SER A 80 -3.56 -0.48 -10.01
CA SER A 80 -4.95 -0.34 -10.42
C SER A 80 -5.71 0.51 -9.42
N SER A 81 -6.57 1.41 -9.90
CA SER A 81 -7.31 2.33 -9.01
C SER A 81 -8.72 2.64 -9.50
N SER A 82 -9.62 2.94 -8.58
CA SER A 82 -10.99 3.38 -8.90
C SER A 82 -11.53 4.36 -7.86
N GLY A 83 -11.84 5.57 -8.32
CA GLY A 83 -12.48 6.56 -7.47
C GLY A 83 -13.88 6.15 -6.97
N LYS A 84 -14.29 6.72 -5.86
CA LYS A 84 -15.59 6.58 -5.21
C LYS A 84 -16.70 7.00 -6.16
N GLY A 85 -17.72 6.16 -6.29
CA GLY A 85 -18.82 6.37 -7.24
C GLY A 85 -18.46 6.24 -8.73
N ARG A 86 -17.20 5.95 -9.08
CA ARG A 86 -16.78 5.66 -10.46
C ARG A 86 -16.98 4.18 -10.79
N ARG A 87 -17.25 3.89 -12.07
CA ARG A 87 -17.28 2.50 -12.57
C ARG A 87 -15.85 2.01 -12.80
N PHE A 88 -15.54 0.83 -12.29
CA PHE A 88 -14.24 0.20 -12.53
C PHE A 88 -14.19 -0.46 -13.91
N HIS A 89 -13.16 -0.12 -14.68
CA HIS A 89 -12.86 -0.68 -15.98
C HIS A 89 -11.39 -1.15 -16.02
N PRO A 90 -11.10 -2.45 -15.90
CA PRO A 90 -9.74 -2.98 -15.80
C PRO A 90 -8.75 -2.39 -16.80
N ALA A 91 -9.14 -2.28 -18.07
CA ALA A 91 -8.28 -1.76 -19.14
C ALA A 91 -7.98 -0.25 -19.06
N LYS A 92 -8.82 0.55 -18.37
CA LYS A 92 -8.63 1.99 -18.20
C LYS A 92 -8.00 2.35 -16.86
N ASN A 93 -8.32 1.56 -15.85
CA ASN A 93 -7.97 1.78 -14.46
C ASN A 93 -6.66 1.09 -14.04
N THR A 94 -5.98 0.39 -14.95
CA THR A 94 -4.74 -0.33 -14.65
C THR A 94 -3.56 0.23 -15.43
N TYR A 95 -2.42 0.34 -14.75
CA TYR A 95 -1.22 1.03 -15.19
C TYR A 95 -0.02 0.09 -15.00
N ASN A 96 0.62 -0.33 -16.09
CA ASN A 96 1.84 -1.12 -16.05
C ASN A 96 3.07 -0.23 -15.87
N PHE A 97 3.93 -0.56 -14.92
CA PHE A 97 5.23 0.08 -14.79
C PHE A 97 6.26 -0.70 -15.60
N THR A 98 6.92 0.00 -16.52
CA THR A 98 7.97 -0.54 -17.38
C THR A 98 9.16 0.40 -17.23
N PRO A 99 10.21 0.03 -16.46
CA PRO A 99 11.33 0.92 -16.13
C PRO A 99 12.03 1.51 -17.36
N ASP A 100 11.96 0.82 -18.51
CA ASP A 100 12.51 1.29 -19.77
C ASP A 100 11.77 2.45 -20.41
N LEU A 101 10.47 2.55 -20.16
CA LEU A 101 9.55 3.51 -20.77
C LEU A 101 9.11 4.60 -19.79
N HIS A 102 9.09 4.29 -18.49
CA HIS A 102 8.51 5.11 -17.45
C HIS A 102 9.55 5.41 -16.38
N GLU A 103 9.75 6.70 -16.06
CA GLU A 103 10.43 7.07 -14.83
C GLU A 103 9.53 6.83 -13.62
N ALA A 104 8.24 7.18 -13.76
CA ALA A 104 7.19 6.86 -12.82
C ALA A 104 5.83 6.67 -13.52
N ILE A 105 4.92 5.96 -12.85
CA ILE A 105 3.48 5.92 -13.14
C ILE A 105 2.69 6.42 -11.92
N GLY A 106 1.42 6.77 -12.12
CA GLY A 106 0.53 7.27 -11.06
C GLY A 106 0.68 8.76 -10.75
N VAL A 107 1.79 9.37 -11.18
CA VAL A 107 2.12 10.77 -10.97
C VAL A 107 2.63 11.43 -12.26
N ALA A 108 2.46 12.75 -12.35
CA ALA A 108 3.06 13.56 -13.41
C ALA A 108 4.32 14.26 -12.86
N THR A 109 5.50 13.76 -13.27
CA THR A 109 6.83 14.28 -12.88
C THR A 109 7.47 15.15 -13.97
N ASP A 110 6.88 15.16 -15.16
CA ASP A 110 7.36 15.85 -16.36
C ASP A 110 6.86 17.30 -16.48
N THR A 111 6.11 17.80 -15.50
CA THR A 111 5.57 19.16 -15.53
C THR A 111 5.45 19.79 -14.14
N GLU A 112 5.87 21.04 -14.03
CA GLU A 112 5.68 21.85 -12.83
C GLU A 112 4.28 22.51 -12.79
N ASN A 113 3.53 22.46 -13.90
CA ASN A 113 2.21 23.08 -13.97
C ASN A 113 1.19 22.26 -13.16
N LYS A 114 0.78 22.82 -12.02
CA LYS A 114 -0.14 22.18 -11.07
C LYS A 114 -1.49 21.81 -11.67
N ALA A 115 -2.05 22.64 -12.56
CA ALA A 115 -3.32 22.35 -13.21
C ALA A 115 -3.21 21.14 -14.15
N LEU A 116 -2.09 21.03 -14.88
CA LEU A 116 -1.81 19.86 -15.72
C LEU A 116 -1.58 18.60 -14.88
N ARG A 117 -0.85 18.71 -13.75
CA ARG A 117 -0.67 17.59 -12.80
C ARG A 117 -2.01 17.08 -12.29
N ARG A 118 -2.89 17.98 -11.83
CA ARG A 118 -4.26 17.64 -11.38
C ARG A 118 -5.07 16.95 -12.48
N LYS A 119 -5.04 17.46 -13.71
CA LYS A 119 -5.77 16.88 -14.85
C LYS A 119 -5.26 15.49 -15.24
N ARG A 120 -4.00 15.17 -14.94
CA ARG A 120 -3.34 13.88 -15.24
C ARG A 120 -3.39 12.88 -14.10
N ARG A 121 -4.06 13.19 -12.98
CA ARG A 121 -4.26 12.24 -11.89
C ARG A 121 -4.95 10.97 -12.41
N PRO A 122 -4.57 9.78 -11.93
CA PRO A 122 -5.34 8.55 -12.14
C PRO A 122 -6.80 8.71 -11.71
N ASP A 123 -7.66 7.81 -12.18
CA ASP A 123 -9.04 7.70 -11.68
C ASP A 123 -9.02 6.99 -10.32
N SER A 124 -8.42 7.64 -9.32
CA SER A 124 -8.21 7.15 -7.95
C SER A 124 -9.01 7.92 -6.90
N GLY A 125 -9.68 9.02 -7.28
CA GLY A 125 -10.45 9.84 -6.34
C GLY A 125 -9.54 10.63 -5.40
N GLU A 126 -9.71 10.46 -4.10
CA GLU A 126 -8.88 11.04 -3.05
C GLU A 126 -7.64 10.18 -2.75
N ASP A 127 -7.61 8.92 -3.19
CA ASP A 127 -6.40 8.11 -3.19
C ASP A 127 -5.38 8.59 -4.22
N ALA A 128 -4.11 8.32 -3.94
CA ALA A 128 -3.00 8.44 -4.85
C ALA A 128 -2.09 7.21 -4.79
N PHE A 129 -1.32 7.01 -5.86
CA PHE A 129 -0.25 6.02 -5.87
C PHE A 129 0.90 6.51 -6.74
N PHE A 130 2.09 5.94 -6.54
CA PHE A 130 3.16 5.99 -7.52
C PHE A 130 3.94 4.68 -7.57
N VAL A 131 4.59 4.45 -8.71
CA VAL A 131 5.68 3.48 -8.86
C VAL A 131 6.74 4.16 -9.69
N SER A 132 8.00 4.14 -9.25
CA SER A 132 9.11 4.78 -9.96
C SER A 132 10.38 3.94 -9.91
N ARG A 133 11.27 4.19 -10.87
CA ARG A 133 12.68 3.78 -10.77
C ARG A 133 13.36 4.59 -9.66
N VAL A 134 14.47 4.06 -9.12
CA VAL A 134 15.31 4.76 -8.15
C VAL A 134 16.62 5.17 -8.81
N GLY A 135 16.93 6.46 -8.80
CA GLY A 135 18.20 6.99 -9.31
C GLY A 135 18.42 6.70 -10.80
N SER A 136 19.47 5.96 -11.17
CA SER A 136 19.78 5.64 -12.57
C SER A 136 18.85 4.56 -13.15
N LYS A 137 18.80 4.43 -14.48
CA LYS A 137 17.96 3.43 -15.16
C LYS A 137 18.36 1.98 -14.85
N ASP A 138 19.66 1.76 -14.61
CA ASP A 138 20.23 0.42 -14.42
C ASP A 138 20.26 -0.03 -12.96
N SER A 139 19.71 0.76 -12.03
CA SER A 139 19.79 0.49 -10.60
C SER A 139 19.06 -0.79 -10.17
N GLY A 140 18.05 -1.21 -10.94
CA GLY A 140 17.19 -2.36 -10.63
C GLY A 140 16.27 -2.16 -9.43
N ALA A 141 16.41 -1.06 -8.70
CA ALA A 141 15.59 -0.73 -7.55
C ALA A 141 14.31 0.03 -7.95
N VAL A 142 13.22 -0.25 -7.23
CA VAL A 142 11.89 0.33 -7.49
C VAL A 142 11.34 0.91 -6.19
N ALA A 143 10.85 2.14 -6.24
CA ALA A 143 10.10 2.76 -5.16
C ALA A 143 8.62 2.82 -5.54
N PHE A 144 7.74 2.57 -4.58
CA PHE A 144 6.30 2.57 -4.80
C PHE A 144 5.55 2.96 -3.54
N ALA A 145 4.37 3.56 -3.69
CA ALA A 145 3.52 3.88 -2.55
C ALA A 145 2.05 4.00 -2.94
N VAL A 146 1.19 3.78 -1.96
CA VAL A 146 -0.21 4.22 -1.95
C VAL A 146 -0.40 5.24 -0.83
N ALA A 147 -1.27 6.21 -1.04
CA ALA A 147 -1.65 7.21 -0.06
C ALA A 147 -3.16 7.47 -0.19
N ASP A 148 -3.88 7.43 0.92
CA ASP A 148 -5.33 7.68 0.96
C ASP A 148 -5.56 9.05 1.62
N GLY A 149 -6.21 9.95 0.89
CA GLY A 149 -6.51 11.31 1.34
C GLY A 149 -7.69 11.30 2.32
N VAL A 150 -7.49 11.85 3.52
CA VAL A 150 -8.52 11.79 4.57
C VAL A 150 -9.73 12.66 4.21
N GLY A 151 -10.85 12.01 3.85
CA GLY A 151 -12.07 12.66 3.37
C GLY A 151 -12.71 13.70 4.29
N GLY A 152 -12.43 13.66 5.61
CA GLY A 152 -12.94 14.64 6.58
C GLY A 152 -12.55 16.09 6.27
N TRP A 153 -11.48 16.30 5.52
CA TRP A 153 -11.04 17.64 5.07
C TRP A 153 -12.00 18.31 4.08
N ALA A 154 -12.84 17.54 3.37
CA ALA A 154 -13.84 18.06 2.47
C ALA A 154 -14.86 18.97 3.19
N GLU A 155 -15.19 18.68 4.46
CA GLU A 155 -16.07 19.51 5.29
C GLU A 155 -15.48 20.93 5.51
N SER A 156 -14.16 21.03 5.49
CA SER A 156 -13.40 22.30 5.57
C SER A 156 -13.11 22.92 4.21
N ARG A 157 -13.73 22.42 3.13
CA ARG A 157 -13.50 22.85 1.72
C ARG A 157 -12.06 22.67 1.25
N VAL A 158 -11.38 21.67 1.81
CA VAL A 158 -10.04 21.27 1.42
C VAL A 158 -10.19 19.98 0.61
N ASP A 159 -9.64 19.95 -0.60
CA ASP A 159 -9.66 18.75 -1.46
C ASP A 159 -8.65 17.71 -0.92
N PRO A 160 -9.09 16.56 -0.39
CA PRO A 160 -8.19 15.55 0.17
C PRO A 160 -7.19 15.01 -0.87
N ALA A 161 -7.59 14.98 -2.15
CA ALA A 161 -6.76 14.55 -3.26
C ALA A 161 -5.54 15.46 -3.47
N ASP A 162 -5.58 16.72 -3.02
CA ASP A 162 -4.42 17.60 -3.13
C ASP A 162 -3.26 17.14 -2.26
N PHE A 163 -3.53 16.66 -1.05
CA PHE A 163 -2.50 16.19 -0.13
C PHE A 163 -1.91 14.85 -0.59
N SER A 164 -2.75 13.83 -0.81
CA SER A 164 -2.30 12.47 -1.16
C SER A 164 -1.51 12.44 -2.48
N HIS A 165 -2.00 13.11 -3.52
CA HIS A 165 -1.29 13.15 -4.81
C HIS A 165 0.00 13.97 -4.76
N ALA A 166 0.06 15.03 -3.94
CA ALA A 166 1.30 15.76 -3.77
C ALA A 166 2.34 14.92 -3.02
N LEU A 167 1.93 14.23 -1.96
CA LEU A 167 2.78 13.32 -1.21
C LEU A 167 3.40 12.26 -2.13
N CYS A 168 2.57 11.55 -2.91
CA CYS A 168 3.07 10.60 -3.92
C CYS A 168 3.98 11.25 -4.96
N GLY A 169 3.64 12.45 -5.44
CA GLY A 169 4.45 13.18 -6.42
C GLY A 169 5.84 13.55 -5.90
N TYR A 170 5.93 14.05 -4.67
CA TYR A 170 7.21 14.42 -4.05
C TYR A 170 8.05 13.20 -3.69
N MET A 171 7.43 12.11 -3.21
CA MET A 171 8.14 10.84 -3.02
C MET A 171 8.69 10.31 -4.34
N ALA A 172 7.89 10.25 -5.40
CA ALA A 172 8.35 9.80 -6.72
C ALA A 172 9.51 10.66 -7.26
N GLN A 173 9.39 11.99 -7.17
CA GLN A 173 10.46 12.90 -7.59
C GLN A 173 11.75 12.67 -6.81
N SER A 174 11.65 12.44 -5.50
CA SER A 174 12.80 12.19 -4.62
C SER A 174 13.46 10.84 -4.92
N ALA A 175 12.67 9.80 -5.24
CA ALA A 175 13.19 8.51 -5.65
C ALA A 175 13.89 8.55 -7.02
N ILE A 176 13.29 9.24 -8.00
CA ILE A 176 13.88 9.40 -9.35
C ILE A 176 15.19 10.19 -9.27
N SER A 177 15.23 11.25 -8.46
CA SER A 177 16.41 12.12 -8.31
C SER A 177 17.46 11.59 -7.34
N TRP A 178 17.31 10.37 -6.82
CA TRP A 178 18.25 9.76 -5.90
C TRP A 178 19.63 9.57 -6.52
N GLN A 179 20.68 10.07 -5.86
CA GLN A 179 22.06 10.03 -6.35
C GLN A 179 23.01 9.17 -5.50
N SER A 180 22.62 8.87 -4.26
CA SER A 180 23.38 8.00 -3.36
C SER A 180 23.23 6.53 -3.76
N PRO A 181 24.02 5.61 -3.19
CA PRO A 181 23.81 4.17 -3.35
C PRO A 181 22.35 3.79 -3.08
N VAL A 182 21.79 2.88 -3.87
CA VAL A 182 20.36 2.55 -3.75
C VAL A 182 20.04 1.92 -2.40
N GLU A 183 20.99 1.19 -1.83
CA GLU A 183 20.89 0.52 -0.54
C GLU A 183 20.68 1.48 0.64
N GLU A 184 21.02 2.76 0.45
CA GLU A 184 20.81 3.82 1.44
C GLU A 184 19.40 4.42 1.40
N LEU A 185 18.65 4.24 0.30
CA LEU A 185 17.28 4.76 0.19
C LEU A 185 16.33 3.92 1.05
N ARG A 186 15.80 4.52 2.13
CA ARG A 186 14.85 3.87 3.02
C ARG A 186 13.43 4.35 2.80
N ALA A 187 12.44 3.45 2.93
CA ALA A 187 11.02 3.76 2.71
C ALA A 187 10.52 4.84 3.66
N LYS A 188 10.94 4.77 4.94
CA LYS A 188 10.60 5.78 5.94
C LYS A 188 11.23 7.14 5.64
N ASN A 189 12.47 7.16 5.14
CA ASN A 189 13.15 8.40 4.75
C ASN A 189 12.50 9.00 3.50
N LEU A 190 12.03 8.16 2.57
CA LEU A 190 11.28 8.61 1.40
C LEU A 190 9.94 9.25 1.81
N LEU A 191 9.21 8.63 2.75
CA LEU A 191 8.00 9.20 3.34
C LEU A 191 8.27 10.55 4.02
N GLN A 192 9.36 10.64 4.80
CA GLN A 192 9.79 11.88 5.45
C GLN A 192 10.04 12.99 4.44
N THR A 193 10.88 12.73 3.44
CA THR A 193 11.20 13.69 2.37
C THR A 193 9.96 14.12 1.57
N GLY A 194 9.02 13.20 1.33
CA GLY A 194 7.75 13.49 0.69
C GLY A 194 6.89 14.43 1.55
N TYR A 195 6.73 14.11 2.83
CA TYR A 195 5.93 14.92 3.76
C TYR A 195 6.54 16.31 3.97
N ASP A 196 7.86 16.42 4.13
CA ASP A 196 8.54 17.71 4.28
C ASP A 196 8.30 18.64 3.09
N GLN A 197 8.28 18.09 1.86
CA GLN A 197 7.96 18.84 0.66
C GLN A 197 6.47 19.22 0.56
N VAL A 198 5.55 18.36 1.02
CA VAL A 198 4.13 18.70 1.11
C VAL A 198 3.93 19.86 2.10
N VAL A 199 4.59 19.82 3.26
CA VAL A 199 4.55 20.89 4.27
C VAL A 199 5.15 22.20 3.74
N ALA A 200 6.19 22.12 2.90
CA ALA A 200 6.82 23.29 2.29
C ALA A 200 6.03 23.86 1.09
N ASP A 201 5.11 23.11 0.47
CA ASP A 201 4.28 23.61 -0.63
C ASP A 201 3.14 24.51 -0.13
N GLU A 202 3.32 25.83 -0.23
CA GLU A 202 2.33 26.84 0.19
C GLU A 202 0.96 26.73 -0.53
N THR A 203 0.87 25.97 -1.60
CA THR A 203 -0.42 25.69 -2.27
C THR A 203 -1.22 24.60 -1.60
N ILE A 204 -0.60 23.78 -0.74
CA ILE A 204 -1.24 22.74 0.06
C ILE A 204 -1.38 23.26 1.47
N ARG A 205 -2.44 24.04 1.68
CA ARG A 205 -2.62 24.80 2.93
C ARG A 205 -3.14 23.97 4.09
N ALA A 206 -3.70 22.81 3.79
CA ALA A 206 -4.37 21.92 4.70
C ALA A 206 -4.56 20.55 4.04
N GLY A 207 -4.91 19.55 4.84
CA GLY A 207 -5.19 18.20 4.37
C GLY A 207 -4.49 17.17 5.24
N GLY A 208 -4.79 15.91 4.97
CA GLY A 208 -4.11 14.80 5.60
C GLY A 208 -4.25 13.52 4.79
N SER A 209 -3.37 12.57 5.06
CA SER A 209 -3.32 11.32 4.31
C SER A 209 -2.65 10.21 5.10
N THR A 210 -3.11 8.98 4.90
CA THR A 210 -2.36 7.77 5.25
C THR A 210 -1.29 7.50 4.18
N ALA A 211 -0.31 6.65 4.47
CA ALA A 211 0.70 6.27 3.48
C ALA A 211 1.27 4.89 3.75
N SER A 212 1.34 4.07 2.69
CA SER A 212 2.13 2.84 2.67
C SER A 212 3.18 2.97 1.59
N VAL A 213 4.46 2.89 1.95
CA VAL A 213 5.60 3.15 1.06
C VAL A 213 6.51 1.93 1.04
N GLY A 214 7.03 1.57 -0.13
CA GLY A 214 7.99 0.49 -0.33
C GLY A 214 9.18 0.88 -1.17
N VAL A 215 10.35 0.34 -0.83
CA VAL A 215 11.58 0.39 -1.63
C VAL A 215 12.07 -1.04 -1.81
N ALA A 216 12.14 -1.50 -3.05
CA ALA A 216 12.59 -2.84 -3.42
C ALA A 216 13.97 -2.78 -4.09
N TYR A 217 14.88 -3.62 -3.63
CA TYR A 217 16.30 -3.65 -4.03
C TYR A 217 16.59 -4.87 -4.93
N PRO A 218 17.57 -4.80 -5.85
CA PRO A 218 17.82 -5.86 -6.82
C PRO A 218 18.27 -7.21 -6.21
N ASP A 219 18.57 -7.24 -4.91
CA ASP A 219 18.95 -8.44 -4.16
C ASP A 219 17.75 -9.16 -3.49
N GLY A 220 16.52 -8.75 -3.80
CA GLY A 220 15.30 -9.33 -3.24
C GLY A 220 14.82 -8.66 -1.96
N ARG A 221 15.64 -7.83 -1.29
CA ARG A 221 15.20 -7.10 -0.10
C ARG A 221 14.11 -6.08 -0.45
N ILE A 222 13.17 -5.89 0.46
CA ILE A 222 12.19 -4.80 0.42
C ILE A 222 12.08 -4.19 1.81
N GLU A 223 12.13 -2.86 1.88
CA GLU A 223 11.74 -2.13 3.08
C GLU A 223 10.37 -1.48 2.84
N LEU A 224 9.46 -1.67 3.79
CA LEU A 224 8.14 -1.05 3.82
C LEU A 224 8.05 -0.08 5.00
N ALA A 225 7.39 1.06 4.81
CA ALA A 225 7.02 1.98 5.87
C ALA A 225 5.51 2.29 5.76
N ASN A 226 4.75 1.97 6.79
CA ASN A 226 3.32 2.19 6.84
C ASN A 226 2.95 3.22 7.90
N LEU A 227 2.06 4.15 7.56
CA LEU A 227 1.40 5.08 8.47
C LEU A 227 -0.10 5.07 8.16
N GLY A 228 -0.92 4.62 9.11
CA GLY A 228 -2.37 4.52 8.96
C GLY A 228 -2.85 3.09 8.69
N ASP A 229 -3.99 2.98 7.99
CA ASP A 229 -4.71 1.73 7.70
C ASP A 229 -4.68 1.30 6.23
N SER A 230 -3.99 2.06 5.37
CA SER A 230 -3.32 1.48 4.20
C SER A 230 -2.34 0.37 4.64
N GLY A 231 -1.93 -0.50 3.71
CA GLY A 231 -1.09 -1.62 4.10
C GLY A 231 -0.57 -2.50 2.98
N SER A 232 0.03 -3.61 3.39
CA SER A 232 0.70 -4.56 2.51
C SER A 232 0.34 -6.00 2.84
N VAL A 233 0.43 -6.89 1.85
CA VAL A 233 0.33 -8.35 2.02
C VAL A 233 1.33 -9.04 1.10
N LEU A 234 2.20 -9.90 1.67
CA LEU A 234 3.09 -10.76 0.89
C LEU A 234 2.49 -12.16 0.79
N LEU A 235 2.33 -12.62 -0.45
CA LEU A 235 1.81 -13.92 -0.81
C LEU A 235 2.90 -14.73 -1.50
N ARG A 236 3.13 -15.95 -1.01
CA ARG A 236 4.13 -16.89 -1.52
C ARG A 236 3.55 -18.29 -1.46
N LEU A 237 3.62 -19.00 -2.59
CA LEU A 237 3.18 -20.40 -2.72
C LEU A 237 1.80 -20.67 -2.10
N ALA A 238 0.84 -19.80 -2.43
CA ALA A 238 -0.52 -19.81 -1.90
C ALA A 238 -0.65 -19.75 -0.35
N ALA A 239 0.30 -19.08 0.31
CA ALA A 239 0.22 -18.73 1.72
C ALA A 239 0.43 -17.23 1.94
N VAL A 240 -0.15 -16.70 3.03
CA VAL A 240 0.13 -15.33 3.51
C VAL A 240 1.39 -15.38 4.37
N HIS A 241 2.46 -14.72 3.91
CA HIS A 241 3.74 -14.68 4.62
C HIS A 241 3.94 -13.40 5.43
N HIS A 242 3.32 -12.30 4.99
CA HIS A 242 3.30 -11.05 5.71
C HIS A 242 1.98 -10.33 5.46
N TYR A 243 1.53 -9.58 6.46
CA TYR A 243 0.50 -8.56 6.29
C TYR A 243 0.76 -7.42 7.28
N THR A 244 0.41 -6.20 6.88
CA THR A 244 0.50 -5.01 7.73
C THR A 244 -0.57 -5.06 8.82
N VAL A 245 -0.20 -4.67 10.04
CA VAL A 245 -1.17 -4.36 11.11
C VAL A 245 -1.52 -2.87 10.99
N PRO A 246 -2.80 -2.50 10.80
CA PRO A 246 -3.23 -1.11 10.70
C PRO A 246 -2.85 -0.27 11.93
N GLN A 247 -2.47 0.99 11.73
CA GLN A 247 -2.23 1.96 12.79
C GLN A 247 -3.42 2.92 12.89
N THR A 248 -4.15 2.84 14.00
CA THR A 248 -5.34 3.67 14.22
C THR A 248 -5.36 4.26 15.63
N HIS A 249 -5.96 5.43 15.76
CA HIS A 249 -6.28 6.04 17.06
C HIS A 249 -7.59 5.47 17.63
N GLY A 250 -8.42 4.90 16.75
CA GLY A 250 -9.70 4.27 17.07
C GLY A 250 -10.33 3.65 15.83
N PHE A 251 -11.55 3.14 15.94
CA PHE A 251 -12.27 2.59 14.80
C PHE A 251 -12.43 3.65 13.68
N ASN A 252 -12.07 3.28 12.45
CA ASN A 252 -12.14 4.15 11.26
C ASN A 252 -11.47 5.52 11.48
N THR A 253 -10.40 5.56 12.28
CA THR A 253 -9.66 6.78 12.63
C THR A 253 -8.16 6.47 12.52
N PRO A 254 -7.61 6.43 11.29
CA PRO A 254 -6.23 6.04 11.08
C PRO A 254 -5.25 7.08 11.61
N TYR A 255 -4.01 6.61 11.81
CA TYR A 255 -2.87 7.51 11.89
C TYR A 255 -2.76 8.24 10.54
N GLN A 256 -2.51 9.55 10.60
CA GLN A 256 -2.48 10.37 9.39
C GLN A 256 -1.42 11.47 9.48
N LEU A 257 -0.71 11.67 8.37
CA LEU A 257 0.04 12.89 8.15
C LEU A 257 -0.95 14.03 7.97
N SER A 258 -0.65 15.21 8.52
CA SER A 258 -1.56 16.35 8.44
C SER A 258 -0.82 17.66 8.21
N ILE A 259 -1.45 18.60 7.50
CA ILE A 259 -1.16 20.04 7.60
C ILE A 259 -2.36 20.68 8.26
N ILE A 260 -2.16 21.17 9.49
CA ILE A 260 -3.20 21.90 10.23
C ILE A 260 -2.99 23.41 10.04
N PRO A 261 -3.96 24.15 9.45
CA PRO A 261 -3.86 25.59 9.33
C PRO A 261 -3.61 26.28 10.68
N PRO A 262 -2.71 27.29 10.77
CA PRO A 262 -2.41 27.97 12.03
C PRO A 262 -3.62 28.55 12.75
N ARG A 263 -4.61 29.06 11.98
CA ARG A 263 -5.87 29.57 12.54
C ARG A 263 -6.71 28.46 13.20
N MET A 264 -6.81 27.29 12.56
CA MET A 264 -7.51 26.14 13.13
C MET A 264 -6.82 25.64 14.39
N ARG A 265 -5.47 25.58 14.38
CA ARG A 265 -4.67 25.22 15.56
C ARG A 265 -4.89 26.19 16.73
N ALA A 266 -4.88 27.49 16.47
CA ALA A 266 -5.16 28.50 17.50
C ALA A 266 -6.57 28.37 18.06
N GLN A 267 -7.58 28.19 17.20
CA GLN A 267 -8.96 28.01 17.64
C GLN A 267 -9.13 26.74 18.50
N ALA A 268 -8.57 25.61 18.09
CA ALA A 268 -8.63 24.37 18.86
C ALA A 268 -7.97 24.52 20.24
N SER A 269 -6.84 25.23 20.34
CA SER A 269 -6.18 25.51 21.62
C SER A 269 -7.02 26.36 22.58
N ILE A 270 -7.92 27.21 22.06
CA ILE A 270 -8.81 28.07 22.87
C ILE A 270 -10.05 27.28 23.33
N PHE A 271 -10.61 26.43 22.48
CA PHE A 271 -11.87 25.72 22.74
C PHE A 271 -11.70 24.25 23.19
N GLY A 272 -10.46 23.81 23.44
CA GLY A 272 -10.18 22.48 24.00
C GLY A 272 -10.21 21.33 23.01
N GLY A 273 -9.86 21.57 21.74
CA GLY A 273 -9.76 20.55 20.69
C GLY A 273 -8.31 20.13 20.39
N ALA A 274 -8.13 18.91 19.89
CA ALA A 274 -6.87 18.41 19.34
C ALA A 274 -7.10 17.91 17.91
N PHE A 275 -6.09 18.08 17.05
CA PHE A 275 -6.08 17.49 15.72
C PHE A 275 -5.29 16.18 15.74
N LEU A 276 -5.68 15.25 14.88
CA LEU A 276 -4.89 14.06 14.61
C LEU A 276 -3.74 14.48 13.68
N GLU A 277 -2.52 14.39 14.22
CA GLU A 277 -1.29 14.78 13.54
C GLU A 277 -0.21 13.77 13.93
N ASP A 278 -0.03 12.79 13.05
CA ASP A 278 1.05 11.82 13.13
C ASP A 278 2.15 12.24 12.15
N PHE A 279 3.33 11.67 12.33
CA PHE A 279 4.52 12.05 11.59
C PHE A 279 5.17 10.84 10.93
N PRO A 280 6.03 11.04 9.92
CA PRO A 280 6.76 9.94 9.29
C PRO A 280 7.55 9.09 10.30
N ARG A 281 8.02 9.70 11.41
CA ARG A 281 8.67 8.98 12.52
C ARG A 281 7.79 7.93 13.21
N ASP A 282 6.47 8.06 13.12
CA ASP A 282 5.48 7.16 13.73
C ASP A 282 5.14 5.97 12.80
N ALA A 283 5.64 5.99 11.56
CA ALA A 283 5.45 4.91 10.61
C ALA A 283 6.13 3.61 11.07
N ALA A 284 5.39 2.50 10.98
CA ALA A 284 5.88 1.16 11.24
C ALA A 284 6.71 0.66 10.05
N VAL A 285 7.94 0.20 10.32
CA VAL A 285 8.87 -0.29 9.30
C VAL A 285 8.92 -1.82 9.31
N THR A 286 8.78 -2.42 8.14
CA THR A 286 8.93 -3.87 7.94
C THR A 286 10.00 -4.15 6.88
N ASN A 287 10.90 -5.08 7.16
CA ASN A 287 11.87 -5.57 6.19
C ASN A 287 11.45 -6.96 5.71
N LEU A 288 11.34 -7.13 4.39
CA LEU A 288 10.98 -8.36 3.72
C LEU A 288 12.11 -8.79 2.78
N HIS A 289 12.08 -10.06 2.37
CA HIS A 289 12.93 -10.57 1.31
C HIS A 289 12.08 -11.40 0.34
N MET A 290 11.81 -10.84 -0.83
CA MET A 290 11.03 -11.50 -1.88
C MET A 290 11.90 -12.48 -2.66
N GLN A 291 11.26 -13.58 -3.08
CA GLN A 291 11.86 -14.64 -3.87
C GLN A 291 11.12 -14.76 -5.20
N HIS A 292 11.70 -15.48 -6.16
CA HIS A 292 11.06 -15.77 -7.44
C HIS A 292 9.63 -16.33 -7.23
N GLY A 293 8.63 -15.73 -7.88
CA GLY A 293 7.23 -16.14 -7.79
C GLY A 293 6.45 -15.51 -6.65
N ASP A 294 7.07 -14.69 -5.79
CA ASP A 294 6.35 -13.95 -4.76
C ASP A 294 5.50 -12.82 -5.34
N VAL A 295 4.38 -12.55 -4.66
CA VAL A 295 3.48 -11.44 -4.97
C VAL A 295 3.30 -10.56 -3.73
N LEU A 296 3.75 -9.32 -3.80
CA LEU A 296 3.49 -8.30 -2.79
C LEU A 296 2.37 -7.38 -3.28
N ILE A 297 1.34 -7.23 -2.45
CA ILE A 297 0.25 -6.28 -2.67
C ILE A 297 0.42 -5.11 -1.71
N LEU A 298 0.30 -3.89 -2.22
CA LEU A 298 0.18 -2.66 -1.44
C LEU A 298 -1.16 -2.01 -1.78
N ALA A 299 -1.97 -1.61 -0.80
CA ALA A 299 -3.30 -1.08 -1.07
C ALA A 299 -3.79 -0.07 -0.01
N THR A 300 -4.80 0.71 -0.37
CA THR A 300 -5.55 1.59 0.54
C THR A 300 -6.63 0.83 1.29
N ASP A 301 -7.23 1.48 2.30
CA ASP A 301 -8.29 0.89 3.14
C ASP A 301 -9.52 0.48 2.32
N GLY A 302 -9.82 1.16 1.20
CA GLY A 302 -10.89 0.77 0.28
C GLY A 302 -10.77 -0.67 -0.24
N VAL A 303 -9.57 -1.26 -0.21
CA VAL A 303 -9.38 -2.71 -0.36
C VAL A 303 -9.54 -3.44 0.97
N PHE A 304 -8.77 -3.07 2.00
CA PHE A 304 -8.69 -3.83 3.26
C PHE A 304 -10.00 -3.86 4.06
N ASP A 305 -10.85 -2.86 3.89
CA ASP A 305 -12.19 -2.79 4.47
C ASP A 305 -13.20 -3.72 3.79
N ASN A 306 -12.88 -4.15 2.57
CA ASN A 306 -13.76 -4.93 1.72
C ASN A 306 -13.23 -6.35 1.46
N LEU A 307 -11.92 -6.58 1.46
CA LEU A 307 -11.28 -7.87 1.23
C LEU A 307 -10.33 -8.20 2.39
N ASN A 308 -10.52 -9.34 3.04
CA ASN A 308 -9.54 -9.82 4.02
C ASN A 308 -8.36 -10.53 3.32
N ASN A 309 -7.31 -10.85 4.10
CA ASN A 309 -6.12 -11.53 3.59
C ASN A 309 -6.41 -12.87 2.89
N GLN A 310 -7.44 -13.60 3.32
CA GLN A 310 -7.84 -14.86 2.69
C GLN A 310 -8.57 -14.64 1.36
N ASP A 311 -9.37 -13.57 1.24
CA ASP A 311 -9.98 -13.18 -0.03
C ASP A 311 -8.89 -12.83 -1.05
N MET A 312 -7.94 -11.98 -0.67
CA MET A 312 -6.81 -11.61 -1.52
C MET A 312 -5.96 -12.83 -1.89
N LEU A 313 -5.65 -13.71 -0.93
CA LEU A 313 -4.91 -14.93 -1.19
C LEU A 313 -5.61 -15.81 -2.24
N LYS A 314 -6.94 -16.01 -2.12
CA LYS A 314 -7.71 -16.79 -3.10
C LYS A 314 -7.69 -16.16 -4.49
N LEU A 315 -7.86 -14.85 -4.58
CA LEU A 315 -7.83 -14.13 -5.85
C LEU A 315 -6.46 -14.23 -6.52
N VAL A 316 -5.38 -13.96 -5.79
CA VAL A 316 -4.02 -14.04 -6.33
C VAL A 316 -3.67 -15.47 -6.70
N THR A 317 -3.93 -16.45 -5.83
CA THR A 317 -3.68 -17.86 -6.12
C THR A 317 -4.43 -18.32 -7.37
N SER A 318 -5.71 -17.95 -7.50
CA SER A 318 -6.50 -18.26 -8.69
C SER A 318 -5.86 -17.69 -9.95
N ARG A 319 -5.42 -16.43 -9.95
CA ARG A 319 -4.79 -15.81 -11.12
C ARG A 319 -3.42 -16.41 -11.42
N MET A 320 -2.59 -16.62 -10.40
CA MET A 320 -1.25 -17.21 -10.56
C MET A 320 -1.33 -18.63 -11.12
N VAL A 321 -2.26 -19.46 -10.66
CA VAL A 321 -2.45 -20.82 -11.16
C VAL A 321 -3.07 -20.82 -12.56
N LEU A 322 -4.11 -19.99 -12.79
CA LEU A 322 -4.79 -19.91 -14.08
C LEU A 322 -3.85 -19.50 -15.21
N THR A 323 -2.93 -18.56 -14.96
CA THR A 323 -1.95 -18.12 -15.97
C THR A 323 -0.75 -19.06 -16.09
N GLY A 324 -0.66 -20.11 -15.27
CA GLY A 324 0.52 -20.97 -15.19
C GLY A 324 1.74 -20.31 -14.56
N ALA A 325 1.58 -19.19 -13.86
CA ALA A 325 2.66 -18.50 -13.14
C ALA A 325 3.06 -19.25 -11.86
N TRP A 326 2.08 -19.91 -11.24
CA TRP A 326 2.29 -20.95 -10.26
C TRP A 326 1.77 -22.27 -10.83
N THR A 327 2.52 -23.35 -10.65
CA THR A 327 2.06 -24.70 -10.96
C THR A 327 1.62 -25.39 -9.67
N ALA A 328 0.51 -26.13 -9.75
CA ALA A 328 0.01 -26.95 -8.66
C ALA A 328 0.29 -28.40 -9.00
N ASP A 329 1.25 -28.99 -8.30
CA ASP A 329 1.61 -30.39 -8.42
C ASP A 329 0.96 -31.18 -7.26
N PRO A 330 0.32 -32.34 -7.50
CA PRO A 330 -0.31 -33.13 -6.46
C PRO A 330 0.65 -33.57 -5.33
N ASP A 331 1.94 -33.77 -5.64
CA ASP A 331 2.93 -34.31 -4.71
C ASP A 331 3.85 -33.21 -4.15
N ALA A 332 4.20 -32.20 -4.97
CA ALA A 332 5.11 -31.12 -4.59
C ALA A 332 4.41 -29.82 -4.14
N GLY A 333 3.07 -29.75 -4.26
CA GLY A 333 2.30 -28.57 -3.89
C GLY A 333 2.44 -27.42 -4.91
N ILE A 334 2.35 -26.17 -4.43
CA ILE A 334 2.43 -24.99 -5.30
C ILE A 334 3.87 -24.54 -5.44
N ARG A 335 4.34 -24.36 -6.68
CA ARG A 335 5.68 -23.86 -7.02
C ARG A 335 5.63 -22.78 -8.10
N PRO A 336 6.62 -21.87 -8.18
CA PRO A 336 6.74 -20.94 -9.28
C PRO A 336 6.99 -21.66 -10.61
N SER A 337 6.57 -21.05 -11.71
CA SER A 337 6.83 -21.56 -13.06
C SER A 337 8.11 -20.99 -13.67
N GLU A 338 8.81 -21.79 -14.46
CA GLU A 338 9.93 -21.35 -15.29
C GLU A 338 9.53 -20.24 -16.27
N ASP A 339 8.27 -20.23 -16.70
CA ASP A 339 7.71 -19.26 -17.65
C ASP A 339 7.31 -17.93 -16.99
N LEU A 340 7.45 -17.77 -15.66
CA LEU A 340 7.02 -16.57 -14.94
C LEU A 340 7.60 -15.28 -15.55
N LYS A 341 8.85 -15.32 -16.02
CA LYS A 341 9.51 -14.19 -16.67
C LYS A 341 8.79 -13.77 -17.96
N GLN A 342 8.29 -14.72 -18.74
CA GLN A 342 7.53 -14.45 -19.97
C GLN A 342 6.13 -13.94 -19.63
N LEU A 343 5.45 -14.53 -18.65
CA LEU A 343 4.09 -14.14 -18.25
C LEU A 343 3.99 -12.72 -17.69
N THR A 344 5.11 -12.20 -17.18
CA THR A 344 5.21 -10.83 -16.64
C THR A 344 5.71 -9.80 -17.67
N SER A 345 6.14 -10.23 -18.86
CA SER A 345 6.55 -9.33 -19.94
C SER A 345 5.34 -8.72 -20.65
N PRO A 346 5.51 -7.61 -21.39
CA PRO A 346 4.49 -7.15 -22.34
C PRO A 346 4.04 -8.31 -23.23
N GLU A 347 2.72 -8.45 -23.43
CA GLU A 347 2.09 -9.53 -24.21
C GLU A 347 2.25 -10.95 -23.65
N GLY A 348 2.80 -11.11 -22.44
CA GLY A 348 3.01 -12.41 -21.79
C GLY A 348 1.73 -13.22 -21.58
N LEU A 349 0.57 -12.55 -21.53
CA LEU A 349 -0.74 -13.20 -21.38
C LEU A 349 -1.58 -13.20 -22.67
N SER A 350 -1.02 -12.79 -23.82
CA SER A 350 -1.78 -12.66 -25.06
C SER A 350 -2.40 -13.97 -25.53
N SER A 351 -1.78 -15.12 -25.24
CA SER A 351 -2.30 -16.45 -25.56
C SER A 351 -3.54 -16.86 -24.75
N LEU A 352 -3.78 -16.23 -23.59
CA LEU A 352 -4.92 -16.51 -22.72
C LEU A 352 -6.13 -15.64 -23.03
N LEU A 353 -5.98 -14.65 -23.91
CA LEU A 353 -7.05 -13.73 -24.29
C LEU A 353 -7.76 -14.22 -25.56
N PRO A 354 -9.10 -14.05 -25.64
CA PRO A 354 -9.81 -14.28 -26.89
C PRO A 354 -9.26 -13.34 -27.97
N THR A 355 -8.77 -13.89 -29.09
CA THR A 355 -8.42 -13.07 -30.26
C THR A 355 -9.65 -12.27 -30.68
N PRO A 356 -9.55 -10.94 -30.86
CA PRO A 356 -10.66 -10.18 -31.41
C PRO A 356 -11.04 -10.76 -32.77
N PRO A 357 -12.33 -10.87 -33.11
CA PRO A 357 -12.75 -11.41 -34.39
C PRO A 357 -12.09 -10.58 -35.50
N SER A 358 -11.37 -11.26 -36.37
CA SER A 358 -10.79 -10.67 -37.58
C SER A 358 -11.91 -10.01 -38.37
N SER A 359 -11.92 -8.68 -38.40
CA SER A 359 -12.78 -7.93 -39.31
C SER A 359 -12.50 -8.41 -40.74
N PRO A 360 -13.52 -8.78 -41.53
CA PRO A 360 -13.32 -9.16 -42.91
C PRO A 360 -12.74 -7.96 -43.67
N SER A 361 -11.77 -8.25 -44.52
CA SER A 361 -11.19 -7.32 -45.48
C SER A 361 -12.26 -6.53 -46.23
N SER A 362 -12.22 -5.19 -46.13
CA SER A 362 -12.89 -4.32 -47.10
C SER A 362 -11.89 -3.28 -47.63
N ASP A 363 -11.58 -3.46 -48.91
CA ASP A 363 -11.17 -2.53 -49.98
C ASP A 363 -10.21 -1.35 -49.73
N PRO A 364 -9.32 -1.08 -50.70
CA PRO A 364 -8.39 0.04 -50.65
C PRO A 364 -9.04 1.29 -51.25
N GLU A 365 -9.43 2.25 -50.41
CA GLU A 365 -9.35 3.71 -50.69
C GLU A 365 -10.12 4.52 -49.63
N SER A 366 -9.39 5.08 -48.67
CA SER A 366 -9.72 6.38 -48.06
C SER A 366 -8.57 6.86 -47.17
N PRO A 367 -8.23 8.16 -47.17
CA PRO A 367 -7.10 8.69 -46.42
C PRO A 367 -7.43 8.74 -44.93
N LYS A 368 -6.64 8.02 -44.14
CA LYS A 368 -6.77 7.95 -42.67
C LYS A 368 -6.44 9.31 -42.05
N SER A 369 -7.43 9.93 -41.43
CA SER A 369 -7.22 10.95 -40.41
C SER A 369 -6.59 10.29 -39.18
N SER A 370 -5.46 10.84 -38.73
CA SER A 370 -4.73 10.41 -37.55
C SER A 370 -5.46 10.87 -36.28
N SER A 371 -6.29 10.00 -35.71
CA SER A 371 -6.76 10.15 -34.34
C SER A 371 -5.67 9.69 -33.36
N PRO A 372 -5.40 10.41 -32.26
CA PRO A 372 -4.50 9.95 -31.22
C PRO A 372 -5.23 9.00 -30.27
N SER A 373 -4.52 8.00 -29.72
CA SER A 373 -4.88 7.17 -28.56
C SER A 373 -5.71 5.88 -28.76
N THR A 374 -5.12 4.89 -29.43
CA THR A 374 -5.36 3.49 -29.03
C THR A 374 -4.17 3.06 -28.19
N ARG A 375 -4.28 3.20 -26.86
CA ARG A 375 -3.29 2.66 -25.92
C ARG A 375 -3.24 1.15 -26.17
N GLN A 376 -2.20 0.65 -26.85
CA GLN A 376 -2.01 -0.78 -27.11
C GLN A 376 -2.08 -1.49 -25.75
N GLN A 377 -3.14 -2.27 -25.56
CA GLN A 377 -3.44 -2.90 -24.28
C GLN A 377 -2.42 -4.01 -24.03
N THR A 378 -1.47 -3.75 -23.15
CA THR A 378 -0.46 -4.72 -22.71
C THR A 378 -0.99 -5.44 -21.49
N TYR A 379 -1.32 -6.71 -21.66
CA TYR A 379 -1.78 -7.59 -20.59
C TYR A 379 -0.60 -8.37 -20.01
N THR A 380 -0.30 -8.09 -18.75
CA THR A 380 0.78 -8.72 -17.98
C THR A 380 0.21 -9.36 -16.72
N LEU A 381 0.89 -10.35 -16.16
CA LEU A 381 0.48 -11.01 -14.91
C LEU A 381 0.21 -10.01 -13.76
N GLN A 382 1.14 -9.11 -13.50
CA GLN A 382 1.02 -8.09 -12.45
C GLN A 382 -0.19 -7.17 -12.68
N SER A 383 -0.49 -6.79 -13.94
CA SER A 383 -1.66 -5.96 -14.25
C SER A 383 -2.97 -6.72 -14.03
N LEU A 384 -3.01 -8.01 -14.36
CA LEU A 384 -4.17 -8.87 -14.10
C LEU A 384 -4.42 -9.02 -12.60
N ILE A 385 -3.36 -9.18 -11.80
CA ILE A 385 -3.45 -9.28 -10.34
C ILE A 385 -3.99 -7.97 -9.76
N ALA A 386 -3.36 -6.83 -10.08
CA ALA A 386 -3.79 -5.52 -9.59
C ALA A 386 -5.25 -5.23 -9.95
N ALA A 387 -5.64 -5.48 -11.22
CA ALA A 387 -7.00 -5.28 -11.68
C ALA A 387 -8.01 -6.21 -11.03
N THR A 388 -7.63 -7.47 -10.75
CA THR A 388 -8.51 -8.43 -10.06
C THR A 388 -8.79 -7.97 -8.64
N ILE A 389 -7.76 -7.58 -7.88
CA ILE A 389 -7.93 -7.11 -6.50
C ILE A 389 -8.79 -5.83 -6.47
N ALA A 390 -8.46 -4.83 -7.29
CA ALA A 390 -9.22 -3.59 -7.34
C ALA A 390 -10.68 -3.81 -7.77
N GLY A 391 -10.92 -4.68 -8.75
CA GLY A 391 -12.27 -5.00 -9.23
C GLY A 391 -13.12 -5.73 -8.19
N GLU A 392 -12.55 -6.73 -7.52
CA GLU A 392 -13.25 -7.48 -6.48
C GLU A 392 -13.49 -6.63 -5.24
N ALA A 393 -12.53 -5.77 -4.86
CA ALA A 393 -12.73 -4.79 -3.80
C ALA A 393 -13.86 -3.82 -4.16
N LYS A 394 -13.93 -3.35 -5.41
CA LYS A 394 -15.00 -2.47 -5.87
C LYS A 394 -16.36 -3.15 -5.79
N LEU A 395 -16.47 -4.38 -6.31
CA LEU A 395 -17.72 -5.16 -6.24
C LEU A 395 -18.15 -5.40 -4.78
N ALA A 396 -17.22 -5.82 -3.94
CA ALA A 396 -17.42 -6.01 -2.52
C ALA A 396 -17.90 -4.74 -1.81
N SER A 397 -17.31 -3.59 -2.12
CA SER A 397 -17.64 -2.29 -1.51
C SER A 397 -19.08 -1.86 -1.75
N MET A 398 -19.65 -2.28 -2.88
CA MET A 398 -21.01 -1.92 -3.29
C MET A 398 -22.05 -2.99 -2.90
N ASP A 399 -21.62 -4.13 -2.35
CA ASP A 399 -22.52 -5.21 -1.96
C ASP A 399 -23.07 -4.98 -0.54
N MET A 400 -24.31 -4.49 -0.48
CA MET A 400 -25.02 -4.26 0.78
C MET A 400 -25.36 -5.53 1.56
N ARG A 401 -25.16 -6.72 0.99
CA ARG A 401 -25.46 -8.01 1.62
C ARG A 401 -24.21 -8.73 2.13
N ARG A 402 -23.01 -8.26 1.76
CA ARG A 402 -21.75 -8.87 2.15
C ARG A 402 -21.11 -8.07 3.27
N ASP A 403 -21.10 -8.64 4.47
CA ASP A 403 -20.35 -8.06 5.59
C ASP A 403 -18.84 -8.31 5.40
N GLY A 404 -18.17 -7.30 4.87
CA GLY A 404 -16.72 -7.25 4.72
C GLY A 404 -15.99 -7.03 6.07
N PRO A 405 -14.65 -6.99 6.05
CA PRO A 405 -13.83 -6.66 7.22
C PRO A 405 -14.31 -5.43 7.99
N PHE A 406 -14.62 -4.34 7.30
CA PHE A 406 -15.09 -3.10 7.93
C PHE A 406 -16.40 -3.30 8.70
N ALA A 407 -17.41 -3.92 8.06
CA ALA A 407 -18.70 -4.15 8.70
C ALA A 407 -18.57 -5.00 9.97
N LYS A 408 -17.72 -6.03 9.92
CA LYS A 408 -17.47 -6.89 11.08
C LYS A 408 -16.80 -6.13 12.22
N GLU A 409 -15.84 -5.27 11.90
CA GLU A 409 -15.17 -4.46 12.93
C GLU A 409 -16.10 -3.35 13.46
N ALA A 410 -16.94 -2.75 12.62
CA ALA A 410 -17.98 -1.80 13.03
C ALA A 410 -18.94 -2.41 14.04
N GLN A 411 -19.46 -3.62 13.75
CA GLN A 411 -20.34 -4.38 14.65
C GLN A 411 -19.65 -4.75 15.97
N ARG A 412 -18.32 -4.90 15.96
CA ARG A 412 -17.54 -5.21 17.16
C ARG A 412 -17.38 -3.99 18.06
N TYR A 413 -17.09 -2.82 17.49
CA TYR A 413 -16.95 -1.57 18.25
C TYR A 413 -18.30 -1.01 18.70
N TYR A 414 -19.31 -1.11 17.85
CA TYR A 414 -20.64 -0.55 18.07
C TYR A 414 -21.70 -1.65 17.90
N PRO A 415 -21.84 -2.58 18.86
CA PRO A 415 -22.78 -3.70 18.73
C PRO A 415 -24.25 -3.28 18.68
N GLY A 416 -24.57 -2.05 19.08
CA GLY A 416 -25.91 -1.46 18.96
C GLY A 416 -26.19 -0.85 17.58
N ASP A 417 -25.15 -0.60 16.78
CA ASP A 417 -25.27 -0.02 15.45
C ASP A 417 -25.34 -1.14 14.41
N TRP A 418 -26.37 -1.10 13.57
CA TRP A 418 -26.66 -2.15 12.58
C TRP A 418 -25.92 -1.93 11.25
N TYR A 419 -24.62 -1.62 11.29
CA TYR A 419 -23.83 -1.50 10.06
C TYR A 419 -23.71 -2.85 9.35
N ARG A 420 -24.05 -2.90 8.06
CA ARG A 420 -24.03 -4.09 7.19
C ARG A 420 -23.56 -3.72 5.78
N GLY A 421 -23.00 -4.68 5.07
CA GLY A 421 -22.54 -4.53 3.69
C GLY A 421 -21.11 -4.03 3.55
N GLY A 422 -20.69 -3.78 2.30
CA GLY A 422 -19.39 -3.20 1.98
C GLY A 422 -19.27 -1.71 2.34
N LYS A 423 -18.02 -1.25 2.52
CA LYS A 423 -17.68 0.17 2.71
C LYS A 423 -17.28 0.76 1.37
N VAL A 424 -18.12 1.61 0.80
CA VAL A 424 -17.84 2.29 -0.47
C VAL A 424 -16.74 3.32 -0.29
N ASP A 425 -15.61 3.11 -0.96
CA ASP A 425 -14.47 4.03 -0.93
C ASP A 425 -13.71 4.15 -2.26
N ASP A 426 -12.74 5.07 -2.26
CA ASP A 426 -11.64 5.08 -3.22
C ASP A 426 -10.81 3.80 -3.07
N ILE A 427 -10.28 3.30 -4.18
CA ILE A 427 -9.52 2.04 -4.20
C ILE A 427 -8.23 2.30 -4.97
N SER A 428 -7.09 1.99 -4.36
CA SER A 428 -5.79 1.94 -5.03
C SER A 428 -5.02 0.70 -4.61
N VAL A 429 -4.44 0.02 -5.60
CA VAL A 429 -3.68 -1.22 -5.44
C VAL A 429 -2.41 -1.18 -6.27
N ILE A 430 -1.30 -1.63 -5.71
CA ILE A 430 -0.06 -1.94 -6.40
C ILE A 430 0.22 -3.43 -6.21
N ALA A 431 0.43 -4.14 -7.32
CA ALA A 431 0.89 -5.52 -7.33
C ALA A 431 2.35 -5.56 -7.81
N VAL A 432 3.21 -6.18 -7.01
CA VAL A 432 4.64 -6.38 -7.27
C VAL A 432 4.90 -7.88 -7.36
N VAL A 433 5.33 -8.36 -8.53
CA VAL A 433 5.74 -9.76 -8.73
C VAL A 433 7.26 -9.82 -8.80
N ALA A 434 7.88 -10.66 -7.98
CA ALA A 434 9.33 -10.85 -7.99
C ALA A 434 9.74 -11.96 -8.97
N VAL A 435 10.72 -11.65 -9.82
CA VAL A 435 11.25 -12.56 -10.83
C VAL A 435 12.77 -12.63 -10.66
N ASP A 436 13.28 -13.79 -10.25
CA ASP A 436 14.70 -14.09 -10.37
C ASP A 436 15.09 -14.24 -11.85
N GLU A 437 16.04 -13.41 -12.29
CA GLU A 437 16.52 -13.36 -13.67
C GLU A 437 17.40 -14.55 -14.06
N GLY A 438 17.91 -15.31 -13.08
CA GLY A 438 18.70 -16.52 -13.25
C GLY A 438 17.94 -17.82 -12.98
N TYR A 439 16.62 -17.77 -12.75
CA TYR A 439 15.81 -18.95 -12.46
C TYR A 439 15.75 -19.91 -13.67
N SER A 440 16.03 -21.19 -13.44
CA SER A 440 16.07 -22.22 -14.50
C SER A 440 15.27 -23.50 -14.20
N GLY A 441 14.35 -23.47 -13.22
CA GLY A 441 13.48 -24.61 -12.88
C GLY A 441 13.89 -25.38 -11.64
#